data_AF-A0A0D0ABB3-F1
#
_entry.id   AF-A0A0D0ABB3-F1
#
_cell.length_a   1.000
_cell.length_b   1.000
_cell.length_c   1.000
_cell.angle_alpha   90.00
_cell.angle_beta   90.00
_cell.angle_gamma   90.00
#
_symmetry.space_group_name_H-M   'P 1'
#
loop_
_entity.id
_entity.type
_entity.pdbx_description
1 polymer ?
#
loop_
_entity_poly.entity_id
_entity_poly.type
_entity_poly.pdbx_seq_one_letter_code
_entity_poly.pdbx_strand_id
1 'polypeptide(L)'
;MNPKPLWSPGHALKLLQKVQRHESPVELVYTSHERWPCPRLPIHPQRKLDTIRMSILDSSFNPPTCAHLALANSRPPQYTMKSGLTGSAFASEAELDYDAKLLLLSVRNADKTLKSGDATYEQRLEMMYLLSKDMSASVSQFPKNTPDSAHANVAIAIVDEPTFVGKAVVLRQFLHARISGLFPPATALDGMAISRTSDEILIPDSRLVFLLGFDTLVRLLSPRYYASEGAMMDALRLFFSPAGDDCYVAYARRKLAELGHMVQEEVEAKTLFAAKEFVESERVALISLGADSVDEQTSSTQVRTKVALKDETWRGLITPSIANYIIQNSLYVP
;
A
#
# COMPACT_ATOMS: atom_id res chain seq x y z
N MET A 1 -15.68 21.48 19.89
CA MET A 1 -16.65 20.78 19.02
C MET A 1 -16.14 19.35 18.87
N ASN A 2 -16.94 18.34 19.21
CA ASN A 2 -16.56 16.95 18.94
C ASN A 2 -16.44 16.75 17.42
N PRO A 3 -15.36 16.17 16.90
CA PRO A 3 -15.24 15.90 15.47
C PRO A 3 -16.41 14.99 15.05
N LYS A 4 -17.03 15.31 13.90
CA LYS A 4 -18.01 14.42 13.28
C LYS A 4 -17.33 13.06 13.03
N PRO A 5 -18.00 11.92 13.28
CA PRO A 5 -17.42 10.62 13.04
C PRO A 5 -17.00 10.48 11.56
N LEU A 6 -15.81 9.92 11.36
CA LEU A 6 -15.12 9.82 10.05
C LEU A 6 -15.94 9.06 8.99
N TRP A 7 -16.81 8.17 9.45
CA TRP A 7 -17.79 7.39 8.70
C TRP A 7 -19.03 7.17 9.56
N SER A 8 -20.15 6.74 8.96
CA SER A 8 -21.32 6.34 9.76
C SER A 8 -20.92 5.30 10.80
N PRO A 9 -21.33 5.44 12.08
CA PRO A 9 -20.98 4.50 13.13
C PRO A 9 -21.21 3.04 12.72
N GLY A 10 -20.20 2.19 12.91
CA GLY A 10 -20.26 0.77 12.56
C GLY A 10 -20.09 0.42 11.08
N HIS A 11 -19.78 1.37 10.18
CA HIS A 11 -19.49 1.06 8.78
C HIS A 11 -18.27 0.13 8.63
N ALA A 12 -17.14 0.53 9.21
CA ALA A 12 -15.91 -0.27 9.19
C ALA A 12 -16.13 -1.66 9.82
N LEU A 13 -16.92 -1.73 10.90
CA LEU A 13 -17.28 -3.00 11.55
C LEU A 13 -18.08 -3.93 10.64
N LYS A 14 -19.05 -3.40 9.89
CA LYS A 14 -19.84 -4.21 8.94
C LYS A 14 -18.96 -4.79 7.84
N LEU A 15 -18.05 -3.99 7.29
CA LEU A 15 -17.09 -4.47 6.30
C LEU A 15 -16.15 -5.52 6.89
N LEU A 16 -15.65 -5.28 8.11
CA LEU A 16 -14.82 -6.23 8.84
C LEU A 16 -15.53 -7.57 9.04
N GLN A 17 -16.82 -7.54 9.43
CA GLN A 17 -17.62 -8.74 9.61
C GLN A 17 -17.80 -9.52 8.30
N LYS A 18 -18.02 -8.84 7.17
CA LYS A 18 -18.10 -9.51 5.86
C LYS A 18 -16.82 -10.28 5.54
N VAL A 19 -15.68 -9.63 5.73
CA VAL A 19 -14.35 -10.21 5.47
C VAL A 19 -14.08 -11.38 6.43
N GLN A 20 -14.38 -11.23 7.71
CA GLN A 20 -14.23 -12.29 8.72
C GLN A 20 -15.17 -13.49 8.51
N ARG A 21 -16.34 -13.28 7.89
CA ARG A 21 -17.29 -14.34 7.54
C ARG A 21 -17.03 -14.95 6.16
N HIS A 22 -15.95 -14.53 5.49
CA HIS A 22 -15.61 -14.94 4.13
C HIS A 22 -16.70 -14.61 3.09
N GLU A 23 -17.54 -13.61 3.36
CA GLU A 23 -18.55 -13.12 2.41
C GLU A 23 -17.91 -12.29 1.29
N SER A 24 -16.76 -11.68 1.56
CA SER A 24 -15.94 -10.96 0.61
C SER A 24 -14.46 -11.07 0.99
N PRO A 25 -13.54 -11.33 0.05
CA PRO A 25 -12.14 -11.49 0.38
C PRO A 25 -11.43 -10.14 0.56
N VAL A 26 -11.97 -9.05 -0.01
CA VAL A 26 -11.45 -7.67 0.10
C VAL A 26 -12.62 -6.70 0.21
N GLU A 27 -12.54 -5.76 1.16
CA GLU A 27 -13.49 -4.66 1.28
C GLU A 27 -12.76 -3.32 1.35
N LEU A 28 -13.22 -2.33 0.58
CA LEU A 28 -12.73 -0.96 0.65
C LEU A 28 -13.43 -0.22 1.79
N VAL A 29 -12.66 0.20 2.77
CA VAL A 29 -13.14 0.98 3.92
C VAL A 29 -13.17 2.47 3.60
N TYR A 30 -12.23 2.92 2.78
CA TYR A 30 -12.14 4.32 2.35
C TYR A 30 -11.49 4.40 0.97
N THR A 31 -11.97 5.34 0.15
CA THR A 31 -11.34 5.76 -1.09
C THR A 31 -11.31 7.28 -1.10
N SER A 32 -10.22 7.89 -1.55
CA SER A 32 -10.16 9.35 -1.64
C SER A 32 -11.20 9.91 -2.60
N HIS A 33 -11.68 9.12 -3.57
CA HIS A 33 -12.83 9.45 -4.43
C HIS A 33 -13.41 8.19 -5.09
N GLU A 34 -14.60 8.31 -5.67
CA GLU A 34 -15.38 7.18 -6.22
C GLU A 34 -14.65 6.44 -7.36
N ARG A 35 -13.90 7.18 -8.19
CA ARG A 35 -13.13 6.62 -9.31
C ARG A 35 -11.82 5.90 -8.93
N TRP A 36 -11.43 5.82 -7.65
CA TRP A 36 -10.23 5.08 -7.27
C TRP A 36 -10.32 3.65 -7.81
N PRO A 37 -9.27 3.04 -8.41
CA PRO A 37 -7.88 3.51 -8.45
C PRO A 37 -7.54 4.41 -9.64
N CYS A 38 -8.48 4.71 -10.54
CA CYS A 38 -8.21 5.62 -11.65
C CYS A 38 -8.00 7.07 -11.14
N PRO A 39 -7.32 7.95 -11.87
CA PRO A 39 -7.20 9.36 -11.49
C PRO A 39 -8.56 10.08 -11.38
N ARG A 40 -8.67 11.07 -10.46
CA ARG A 40 -9.89 11.89 -10.26
C ARG A 40 -10.39 12.55 -11.55
N LEU A 41 -9.49 13.25 -12.24
CA LEU A 41 -9.79 13.99 -13.46
C LEU A 41 -9.03 13.36 -14.64
N PRO A 42 -9.57 13.46 -15.87
CA PRO A 42 -8.79 13.16 -17.06
C PRO A 42 -7.58 14.12 -17.09
N ILE A 43 -6.39 13.57 -16.91
CA ILE A 43 -5.14 14.28 -17.20
C ILE A 43 -5.21 14.67 -18.69
N HIS A 44 -4.83 15.90 -19.03
CA HIS A 44 -4.70 16.48 -20.38
C HIS A 44 -4.38 15.46 -21.50
N PRO A 45 -4.81 15.75 -22.76
CA PRO A 45 -5.47 14.77 -23.64
C PRO A 45 -4.90 13.35 -23.50
N GLN A 46 -5.68 12.52 -22.81
CA GLN A 46 -5.59 11.06 -22.71
C GLN A 46 -4.18 10.47 -22.83
N ARG A 47 -3.42 10.54 -21.75
CA ARG A 47 -2.46 9.46 -21.50
C ARG A 47 -3.28 8.17 -21.38
N LYS A 48 -3.34 7.37 -22.44
CA LYS A 48 -3.94 6.02 -22.43
C LYS A 48 -3.16 5.22 -21.38
N LEU A 49 -3.75 5.08 -20.19
CA LEU A 49 -3.16 4.30 -19.12
C LEU A 49 -3.47 2.84 -19.44
N ASP A 50 -2.59 2.19 -20.17
CA ASP A 50 -2.71 0.74 -20.44
C ASP A 50 -2.53 -0.07 -19.14
N THR A 51 -1.90 0.53 -18.12
CA THR A 51 -1.69 -0.06 -16.80
C THR A 51 -1.74 0.99 -15.69
N ILE A 52 -2.46 0.72 -14.61
CA ILE A 52 -2.48 1.47 -13.35
C ILE A 52 -1.42 0.86 -12.42
N ARG A 53 -0.40 1.63 -12.05
CA ARG A 53 0.61 1.19 -11.08
C ARG A 53 0.18 1.57 -9.67
N MET A 54 -0.02 0.55 -8.84
CA MET A 54 -0.53 0.71 -7.49
C MET A 54 0.52 0.33 -6.46
N SER A 55 0.80 1.23 -5.52
CA SER A 55 1.58 0.85 -4.34
C SER A 55 0.69 0.22 -3.28
N ILE A 56 1.17 -0.88 -2.68
CA ILE A 56 0.48 -1.63 -1.63
C ILE A 56 1.33 -1.58 -0.37
N LEU A 57 0.88 -0.87 0.66
CA LEU A 57 1.49 -0.89 1.99
C LEU A 57 0.66 -1.75 2.93
N ASP A 58 1.09 -2.99 3.10
CA ASP A 58 0.46 -3.99 3.97
C ASP A 58 1.15 -4.02 5.35
N SER A 59 0.41 -3.67 6.39
CA SER A 59 0.92 -3.63 7.77
C SER A 59 -0.20 -3.83 8.79
N SER A 60 0.18 -4.08 10.04
CA SER A 60 -0.77 -4.17 11.14
C SER A 60 -1.25 -2.80 11.65
N PHE A 61 -0.55 -1.71 11.30
CA PHE A 61 -0.93 -0.32 11.62
C PHE A 61 -1.36 -0.11 13.09
N ASN A 62 -0.56 -0.60 14.05
CA ASN A 62 -0.92 -0.66 15.47
C ASN A 62 0.11 0.04 16.38
N PRO A 63 0.28 1.37 16.32
CA PRO A 63 -0.34 2.32 15.39
C PRO A 63 0.46 2.45 14.08
N PRO A 64 -0.06 3.14 13.04
CA PRO A 64 0.78 3.66 11.97
C PRO A 64 1.87 4.59 12.52
N THR A 65 2.98 4.71 11.79
CA THR A 65 4.16 5.46 12.22
C THR A 65 4.71 6.31 11.07
N CYS A 66 5.65 7.20 11.37
CA CYS A 66 6.34 7.97 10.35
C CYS A 66 7.08 7.08 9.33
N ALA A 67 7.58 5.91 9.73
CA ALA A 67 8.15 4.94 8.79
C ALA A 67 7.10 4.41 7.79
N HIS A 68 5.85 4.20 8.23
CA HIS A 68 4.76 3.85 7.32
C HIS A 68 4.44 5.00 6.36
N LEU A 69 4.42 6.24 6.86
CA LEU A 69 4.21 7.42 6.02
C LEU A 69 5.31 7.57 4.96
N ALA A 70 6.58 7.40 5.37
CA ALA A 70 7.73 7.47 4.47
C ALA A 70 7.65 6.40 3.38
N LEU A 71 7.32 5.15 3.73
CA LEU A 71 7.05 4.09 2.74
C LEU A 71 5.90 4.47 1.82
N ALA A 72 4.75 4.90 2.35
CA ALA A 72 3.58 5.25 1.55
C ALA A 72 3.85 6.40 0.54
N ASN A 73 4.72 7.33 0.91
CA ASN A 73 5.16 8.45 0.07
C ASN A 73 6.39 8.13 -0.80
N SER A 74 6.95 6.92 -0.70
CA SER A 74 8.11 6.54 -1.50
C SER A 74 7.75 6.49 -2.99
N ARG A 75 8.77 6.67 -3.83
CA ARG A 75 8.61 6.61 -5.28
C ARG A 75 8.73 5.18 -5.81
N PRO A 76 8.13 4.88 -6.97
CA PRO A 76 8.37 3.62 -7.69
C PRO A 76 9.85 3.47 -8.08
N PRO A 77 10.41 2.25 -8.06
CA PRO A 77 11.73 1.99 -8.64
C PRO A 77 11.75 2.29 -10.14
N GLN A 78 12.86 2.84 -10.65
CA GLN A 78 13.00 3.33 -12.04
C GLN A 78 12.57 2.32 -13.12
N TYR A 79 12.83 1.04 -12.94
CA TYR A 79 12.51 0.00 -13.92
C TYR A 79 11.02 -0.39 -13.95
N THR A 80 10.27 -0.16 -12.86
CA THR A 80 8.80 -0.31 -12.87
C THR A 80 8.12 0.77 -13.73
N MET A 81 8.90 1.72 -14.25
CA MET A 81 8.48 2.84 -15.09
C MET A 81 8.56 2.55 -16.59
N LYS A 82 9.11 1.40 -17.03
CA LYS A 82 9.11 0.99 -18.43
C LYS A 82 7.68 0.64 -18.85
N SER A 83 6.92 1.63 -19.27
CA SER A 83 5.75 1.43 -20.12
C SER A 83 6.23 0.71 -21.37
N GLY A 84 5.56 -0.37 -21.78
CA GLY A 84 5.89 -1.13 -23.00
C GLY A 84 5.70 -0.36 -24.32
N LEU A 85 5.63 0.97 -24.27
CA LEU A 85 5.49 1.86 -25.41
C LEU A 85 6.85 2.41 -25.83
N THR A 86 7.37 1.89 -26.94
CA THR A 86 8.47 2.51 -27.69
C THR A 86 8.08 3.92 -28.12
N GLY A 87 8.73 4.95 -27.58
CA GLY A 87 8.60 6.33 -28.07
C GLY A 87 7.83 7.33 -27.18
N SER A 88 7.41 6.98 -25.96
CA SER A 88 6.95 8.00 -25.00
C SER A 88 8.13 8.81 -24.49
N ALA A 89 8.13 10.13 -24.71
CA ALA A 89 9.08 11.05 -24.11
C ALA A 89 9.21 10.79 -22.60
N PHE A 90 10.44 10.65 -22.11
CA PHE A 90 10.73 10.42 -20.70
C PHE A 90 10.17 11.60 -19.88
N ALA A 91 9.07 11.39 -19.15
CA ALA A 91 8.74 12.29 -18.06
C ALA A 91 9.93 12.27 -17.10
N SER A 92 10.35 13.45 -16.62
CA SER A 92 11.57 13.55 -15.85
C SER A 92 11.46 12.70 -14.59
N GLU A 93 12.58 12.13 -14.16
CA GLU A 93 12.73 11.27 -12.97
C GLU A 93 12.17 11.94 -11.68
N ALA A 94 12.05 13.26 -11.70
CA ALA A 94 11.50 14.08 -10.64
C ALA A 94 9.97 14.06 -10.53
N GLU A 95 9.22 13.59 -11.54
CA GLU A 95 7.80 13.93 -11.77
C GLU A 95 6.79 12.77 -11.69
N LEU A 96 7.23 11.52 -11.54
CA LEU A 96 6.35 10.35 -11.61
C LEU A 96 6.23 9.59 -10.27
N ASP A 97 5.04 9.66 -9.67
CA ASP A 97 4.60 8.86 -8.51
C ASP A 97 3.81 7.62 -9.00
N TYR A 98 3.36 6.78 -8.06
CA TYR A 98 2.35 5.75 -8.29
C TYR A 98 1.02 6.36 -8.76
N ASP A 99 0.30 5.65 -9.63
CA ASP A 99 -0.98 6.10 -10.15
C ASP A 99 -2.07 6.01 -9.07
N ALA A 100 -1.97 5.00 -8.18
CA ALA A 100 -2.81 4.81 -7.01
C ALA A 100 -2.01 4.25 -5.83
N LYS A 101 -2.49 4.47 -4.60
CA LYS A 101 -1.90 3.96 -3.37
C LYS A 101 -2.95 3.20 -2.56
N LEU A 102 -2.58 2.09 -1.95
CA LEU A 102 -3.44 1.27 -1.09
C LEU A 102 -2.76 1.01 0.25
N LEU A 103 -3.41 1.43 1.35
CA LEU A 103 -3.08 0.98 2.69
C LEU A 103 -3.91 -0.28 2.97
N LEU A 104 -3.25 -1.39 3.26
CA LEU A 104 -3.88 -2.70 3.37
C LEU A 104 -3.76 -3.27 4.79
N LEU A 105 -4.88 -3.67 5.37
CA LEU A 105 -4.93 -4.35 6.67
C LEU A 105 -5.44 -5.78 6.51
N SER A 106 -4.55 -6.77 6.65
CA SER A 106 -4.96 -8.17 6.69
C SER A 106 -5.55 -8.54 8.05
N VAL A 107 -6.76 -9.13 8.04
CA VAL A 107 -7.46 -9.57 9.25
C VAL A 107 -6.91 -10.89 9.78
N ARG A 108 -6.41 -11.76 8.89
CA ARG A 108 -5.66 -12.98 9.22
C ARG A 108 -4.20 -12.79 8.84
N ASN A 109 -3.43 -12.05 9.64
CA ASN A 109 -1.98 -12.02 9.43
C ASN A 109 -1.35 -13.28 10.03
N ALA A 110 -0.55 -14.01 9.23
CA ALA A 110 0.07 -15.28 9.63
C ALA A 110 0.84 -15.24 10.97
N ASP A 111 1.37 -14.08 11.35
CA ASP A 111 2.23 -13.90 12.53
C ASP A 111 1.58 -13.17 13.72
N LYS A 112 0.35 -12.63 13.58
CA LYS A 112 -0.16 -11.62 14.52
C LYS A 112 -1.59 -11.89 14.97
N THR A 113 -1.73 -12.34 16.21
CA THR A 113 -2.99 -12.29 16.99
C THR A 113 -3.06 -10.97 17.76
N LEU A 114 -4.25 -10.38 17.88
CA LEU A 114 -4.47 -9.21 18.73
C LEU A 114 -4.11 -9.54 20.18
N LYS A 115 -3.25 -8.73 20.82
CA LYS A 115 -2.90 -8.86 22.24
C LYS A 115 -3.76 -7.93 23.09
N SER A 116 -3.88 -8.23 24.38
CA SER A 116 -4.43 -7.29 25.36
C SER A 116 -3.62 -5.98 25.33
N GLY A 117 -4.30 -4.85 25.15
CA GLY A 117 -3.67 -3.54 24.97
C GLY A 117 -3.37 -3.12 23.53
N ASP A 118 -3.61 -3.98 22.53
CA ASP A 118 -3.58 -3.56 21.12
C ASP A 118 -4.81 -2.71 20.76
N ALA A 119 -4.65 -1.79 19.81
CA ALA A 119 -5.79 -1.10 19.22
C ALA A 119 -6.66 -2.09 18.44
N THR A 120 -7.98 -1.91 18.53
CA THR A 120 -8.98 -2.68 17.78
C THR A 120 -8.82 -2.45 16.27
N TYR A 121 -9.42 -3.33 15.45
CA TYR A 121 -9.44 -3.13 13.99
C TYR A 121 -10.05 -1.79 13.59
N GLU A 122 -11.14 -1.37 14.24
CA GLU A 122 -11.77 -0.07 13.98
C GLU A 122 -10.80 1.08 14.27
N GLN A 123 -10.16 1.08 15.43
CA GLN A 123 -9.19 2.11 15.80
C GLN A 123 -7.98 2.15 14.85
N ARG A 124 -7.51 0.98 14.38
CA ARG A 124 -6.45 0.89 13.36
C ARG A 124 -6.90 1.51 12.04
N LEU A 125 -8.11 1.22 11.58
CA LEU A 125 -8.68 1.79 10.36
C LEU A 125 -8.86 3.31 10.47
N GLU A 126 -9.26 3.81 11.63
CA GLU A 126 -9.34 5.26 11.90
C GLU A 126 -7.95 5.91 11.85
N MET A 127 -6.94 5.30 12.48
CA MET A 127 -5.56 5.80 12.38
C MET A 127 -4.99 5.67 10.96
N MET A 128 -5.33 4.65 10.19
CA MET A 128 -4.97 4.52 8.77
C MET A 128 -5.62 5.63 7.93
N TYR A 129 -6.86 6.01 8.25
CA TYR A 129 -7.51 7.16 7.61
C TYR A 129 -6.74 8.45 7.90
N LEU A 130 -6.34 8.68 9.15
CA LEU A 130 -5.50 9.83 9.50
C LEU A 130 -4.17 9.82 8.73
N LEU A 131 -3.49 8.67 8.67
CA LEU A 131 -2.28 8.50 7.86
C LEU A 131 -2.53 8.86 6.38
N SER A 132 -3.66 8.45 5.82
CA SER A 132 -4.00 8.72 4.42
C SER A 132 -4.16 10.22 4.11
N LYS A 133 -4.46 11.05 5.11
CA LYS A 133 -4.53 12.51 4.98
C LYS A 133 -3.16 13.17 5.05
N ASP A 134 -2.22 12.54 5.74
CA ASP A 134 -0.83 12.98 5.85
C ASP A 134 0.02 12.57 4.62
N MET A 135 -0.49 11.66 3.79
CA MET A 135 0.15 11.23 2.53
C MET A 135 0.12 12.35 1.49
N SER A 136 1.26 12.61 0.84
CA SER A 136 1.41 13.67 -0.15
C SER A 136 0.80 13.27 -1.50
N ALA A 137 0.09 14.19 -2.14
CA ALA A 137 -0.25 14.06 -3.56
C ALA A 137 0.98 14.32 -4.43
N SER A 138 1.08 13.63 -5.57
CA SER A 138 2.09 13.96 -6.57
C SER A 138 1.88 15.37 -7.11
N VAL A 139 2.95 16.18 -7.16
CA VAL A 139 2.96 17.54 -7.72
C VAL A 139 2.49 17.56 -9.18
N SER A 140 2.61 16.43 -9.89
CA SER A 140 2.16 16.27 -11.29
C SER A 140 0.66 16.09 -11.48
N GLN A 141 -0.14 15.89 -10.42
CA GLN A 141 -1.59 15.65 -10.54
C GLN A 141 -2.44 16.93 -10.56
N PHE A 142 -1.88 18.10 -10.22
CA PHE A 142 -2.67 19.33 -10.12
C PHE A 142 -1.95 20.56 -10.69
N PRO A 143 -2.62 21.39 -11.52
CA PRO A 143 -2.08 22.70 -11.90
C PRO A 143 -1.94 23.60 -10.66
N LYS A 144 -0.85 24.37 -10.63
CA LYS A 144 -0.27 25.11 -9.49
C LYS A 144 -1.18 26.08 -8.70
N ASN A 145 -2.48 26.20 -8.99
CA ASN A 145 -3.36 27.24 -8.43
C ASN A 145 -4.72 26.74 -7.91
N THR A 146 -4.86 25.50 -7.42
CA THR A 146 -6.10 25.08 -6.72
C THR A 146 -5.86 24.86 -5.22
N PRO A 147 -6.52 25.64 -4.32
CA PRO A 147 -6.28 25.56 -2.88
C PRO A 147 -6.75 24.25 -2.22
N ASP A 148 -7.60 23.45 -2.88
CA ASP A 148 -8.37 22.35 -2.23
C ASP A 148 -8.15 20.94 -2.82
N SER A 149 -7.07 20.68 -3.58
CA SER A 149 -6.90 19.41 -4.32
C SER A 149 -5.70 18.53 -3.94
N ALA A 150 -4.94 18.87 -2.89
CA ALA A 150 -3.63 18.27 -2.57
C ALA A 150 -3.64 16.86 -1.91
N HIS A 151 -4.65 16.02 -2.13
CA HIS A 151 -4.73 14.68 -1.51
C HIS A 151 -4.37 13.55 -2.48
N ALA A 152 -3.58 12.58 -2.03
CA ALA A 152 -3.17 11.42 -2.82
C ALA A 152 -4.35 10.59 -3.34
N ASN A 153 -4.16 9.92 -4.49
CA ASN A 153 -5.09 8.91 -5.00
C ASN A 153 -4.99 7.61 -4.17
N VAL A 154 -5.56 7.64 -2.96
CA VAL A 154 -5.36 6.63 -1.92
C VAL A 154 -6.67 5.92 -1.55
N ALA A 155 -6.56 4.64 -1.21
CA ALA A 155 -7.61 3.88 -0.56
C ALA A 155 -7.09 3.12 0.67
N ILE A 156 -8.04 2.67 1.50
CA ILE A 156 -7.83 1.76 2.63
C ILE A 156 -8.68 0.53 2.38
N ALA A 157 -8.07 -0.64 2.42
CA ALA A 157 -8.76 -1.91 2.31
C ALA A 157 -8.44 -2.85 3.48
N ILE A 158 -9.39 -3.73 3.75
CA ILE A 158 -9.20 -4.91 4.58
C ILE A 158 -9.23 -6.15 3.69
N VAL A 159 -8.41 -7.15 4.04
CA VAL A 159 -8.29 -8.40 3.27
C VAL A 159 -8.27 -9.62 4.19
N ASP A 160 -8.92 -10.70 3.77
CA ASP A 160 -8.85 -12.01 4.43
C ASP A 160 -7.85 -12.94 3.74
N GLU A 161 -6.57 -12.60 3.80
CA GLU A 161 -5.52 -13.45 3.21
C GLU A 161 -4.22 -13.30 4.02
N PRO A 162 -3.62 -14.41 4.48
CA PRO A 162 -2.41 -14.38 5.31
C PRO A 162 -1.11 -14.17 4.56
N THR A 163 -1.01 -14.60 3.31
CA THR A 163 0.26 -14.60 2.56
C THR A 163 0.35 -13.42 1.59
N PHE A 164 1.55 -12.93 1.31
CA PHE A 164 1.74 -11.88 0.30
C PHE A 164 1.33 -12.34 -1.10
N VAL A 165 1.68 -13.58 -1.46
CA VAL A 165 1.32 -14.17 -2.76
C VAL A 165 -0.20 -14.30 -2.89
N GLY A 166 -0.88 -14.84 -1.88
CA GLY A 166 -2.34 -14.89 -1.88
C GLY A 166 -2.97 -13.50 -1.94
N LYS A 167 -2.43 -12.51 -1.20
CA LYS A 167 -2.94 -11.14 -1.22
C LYS A 167 -2.89 -10.55 -2.62
N ALA A 168 -1.81 -10.79 -3.38
CA ALA A 168 -1.73 -10.35 -4.77
C ALA A 168 -2.84 -10.94 -5.64
N VAL A 169 -3.05 -12.26 -5.58
CA VAL A 169 -4.10 -12.94 -6.35
C VAL A 169 -5.48 -12.33 -6.07
N VAL A 170 -5.82 -12.22 -4.79
CA VAL A 170 -7.12 -11.68 -4.37
C VAL A 170 -7.28 -10.21 -4.76
N LEU A 171 -6.25 -9.38 -4.53
CA LEU A 171 -6.28 -7.96 -4.88
C LEU A 171 -6.41 -7.75 -6.39
N ARG A 172 -5.72 -8.54 -7.22
CA ARG A 172 -5.83 -8.43 -8.68
C ARG A 172 -7.24 -8.74 -9.16
N GLN A 173 -7.86 -9.81 -8.66
CA GLN A 173 -9.25 -10.13 -8.99
C GLN A 173 -10.21 -9.01 -8.59
N PHE A 174 -10.06 -8.50 -7.36
CA PHE A 174 -10.84 -7.38 -6.85
C PHE A 174 -10.67 -6.11 -7.71
N LEU A 175 -9.42 -5.76 -8.05
CA LEU A 175 -9.10 -4.56 -8.82
C LEU A 175 -9.57 -4.67 -10.27
N HIS A 176 -9.43 -5.83 -10.90
CA HIS A 176 -9.95 -6.07 -12.24
C HIS A 176 -11.46 -5.85 -12.29
N ALA A 177 -12.22 -6.42 -11.35
CA ALA A 177 -13.67 -6.23 -11.26
C ALA A 177 -14.03 -4.75 -11.04
N ARG A 178 -13.31 -4.07 -10.14
CA ARG A 178 -13.53 -2.67 -9.83
C ARG A 178 -13.24 -1.75 -11.01
N ILE A 179 -12.09 -1.91 -11.67
CA ILE A 179 -11.69 -1.10 -12.82
C ILE A 179 -12.68 -1.35 -13.96
N SER A 180 -13.04 -2.60 -14.25
CA SER A 180 -14.06 -2.92 -15.27
C SER A 180 -15.39 -2.21 -15.00
N GLY A 181 -15.83 -2.14 -13.74
CA GLY A 181 -17.03 -1.41 -13.34
C GLY A 181 -16.97 0.11 -13.55
N LEU A 182 -15.77 0.70 -13.63
CA LEU A 182 -15.56 2.12 -13.96
C LEU A 182 -15.55 2.41 -15.46
N PHE A 183 -15.44 1.37 -16.31
CA PHE A 183 -15.45 1.45 -17.77
C PHE A 183 -16.57 0.58 -18.36
N PRO A 184 -17.86 0.88 -18.08
CA PRO A 184 -18.96 0.10 -18.60
C PRO A 184 -18.99 0.13 -20.15
N PRO A 185 -19.40 -0.97 -20.81
CA PRO A 185 -19.49 -1.01 -22.26
C PRO A 185 -20.50 0.03 -22.78
N ALA A 186 -20.22 0.58 -23.96
CA ALA A 186 -20.97 1.67 -24.58
C ALA A 186 -22.48 1.41 -24.74
N THR A 187 -22.91 0.14 -24.72
CA THR A 187 -24.30 -0.28 -24.80
C THR A 187 -25.13 0.01 -23.54
N ALA A 188 -24.51 0.46 -22.44
CA ALA A 188 -25.21 0.87 -21.22
C ALA A 188 -25.56 2.39 -21.18
N LEU A 189 -25.12 3.16 -22.19
CA LEU A 189 -25.37 4.60 -22.33
C LEU A 189 -26.39 4.86 -23.46
N ASP A 190 -27.63 4.40 -23.28
CA ASP A 190 -28.72 4.73 -24.21
C ASP A 190 -29.08 6.23 -24.08
N GLY A 191 -28.97 6.98 -25.18
CA GLY A 191 -29.68 8.26 -25.34
C GLY A 191 -29.03 9.37 -26.17
N MET A 192 -27.73 9.34 -26.45
CA MET A 192 -27.11 10.34 -27.35
C MET A 192 -26.18 9.68 -28.35
N ALA A 193 -26.71 9.46 -29.55
CA ALA A 193 -25.96 9.06 -30.73
C ALA A 193 -24.90 10.13 -31.05
N ILE A 194 -23.65 9.86 -30.65
CA ILE A 194 -22.49 10.51 -31.23
C ILE A 194 -21.72 9.40 -31.93
N SER A 195 -21.70 9.47 -33.26
CA SER A 195 -20.82 8.70 -34.14
C SER A 195 -19.38 8.88 -33.66
N ARG A 196 -18.84 7.90 -32.93
CA ARG A 196 -17.42 7.85 -32.58
C ARG A 196 -16.80 6.68 -33.34
N THR A 197 -15.77 7.02 -34.08
CA THR A 197 -14.79 6.09 -34.65
C THR A 197 -14.38 5.06 -33.59
N SER A 198 -14.27 3.81 -34.04
CA SER A 198 -13.96 2.61 -33.27
C SER A 198 -12.60 2.67 -32.55
N ASP A 199 -12.52 3.41 -31.45
CA ASP A 199 -11.50 3.20 -30.42
C ASP A 199 -12.14 2.29 -29.35
N GLU A 200 -11.77 1.00 -29.35
CA GLU A 200 -12.15 0.08 -28.28
C GLU A 200 -11.74 0.68 -26.93
N ILE A 201 -12.67 0.75 -25.98
CA ILE A 201 -12.39 1.23 -24.62
C ILE A 201 -11.43 0.23 -23.98
N LEU A 202 -10.14 0.57 -23.95
CA LEU A 202 -9.13 -0.26 -23.30
C LEU A 202 -9.33 -0.16 -21.79
N ILE A 203 -9.67 -1.27 -21.15
CA ILE A 203 -9.71 -1.39 -19.70
C ILE A 203 -8.26 -1.50 -19.21
N PRO A 204 -7.78 -0.57 -18.36
CA PRO A 204 -6.42 -0.63 -17.84
C PRO A 204 -6.20 -1.88 -16.99
N ASP A 205 -5.05 -2.54 -17.13
CA ASP A 205 -4.62 -3.56 -16.17
C ASP A 205 -4.11 -2.89 -14.87
N SER A 206 -3.97 -3.65 -13.80
CA SER A 206 -3.39 -3.20 -12.53
C SER A 206 -2.07 -3.91 -12.23
N ARG A 207 -1.01 -3.13 -12.05
CA ARG A 207 0.31 -3.62 -11.60
C ARG A 207 0.50 -3.29 -10.14
N LEU A 208 0.79 -4.30 -9.32
CA LEU A 208 0.93 -4.15 -7.88
C LEU A 208 2.40 -4.03 -7.48
N VAL A 209 2.72 -3.02 -6.65
CA VAL A 209 4.05 -2.82 -6.08
C VAL A 209 3.94 -2.86 -4.56
N PHE A 210 4.38 -3.95 -3.95
CA PHE A 210 4.36 -4.10 -2.50
C PHE A 210 5.51 -3.32 -1.86
N LEU A 211 5.15 -2.40 -0.96
CA LEU A 211 6.06 -1.57 -0.19
C LEU A 211 6.39 -2.26 1.13
N LEU A 212 7.62 -2.74 1.27
CA LEU A 212 8.03 -3.55 2.41
C LEU A 212 9.16 -2.88 3.21
N GLY A 213 9.16 -3.09 4.53
CA GLY A 213 10.39 -3.00 5.30
C GLY A 213 11.23 -4.26 5.09
N PHE A 214 12.55 -4.18 5.29
CA PHE A 214 13.46 -5.31 5.10
C PHE A 214 13.05 -6.58 5.87
N ASP A 215 12.63 -6.48 7.14
CA ASP A 215 12.15 -7.65 7.90
C ASP A 215 10.87 -8.30 7.33
N THR A 216 10.07 -7.53 6.59
CA THR A 216 8.92 -8.09 5.87
C THR A 216 9.35 -8.75 4.56
N LEU A 217 10.36 -8.22 3.87
CA LEU A 217 10.99 -8.90 2.74
C LEU A 217 11.59 -10.24 3.16
N VAL A 218 12.29 -10.30 4.30
CA VAL A 218 12.80 -11.56 4.88
C VAL A 218 11.66 -12.57 5.07
N ARG A 219 10.49 -12.12 5.53
CA ARG A 219 9.31 -12.99 5.70
C ARG A 219 8.71 -13.46 4.37
N LEU A 220 8.63 -12.58 3.37
CA LEU A 220 8.20 -12.97 2.01
C LEU A 220 9.08 -14.10 1.44
N LEU A 221 10.38 -14.07 1.73
CA LEU A 221 11.37 -15.02 1.23
C LEU A 221 11.66 -16.16 2.21
N SER A 222 10.83 -16.35 3.23
CA SER A 222 11.04 -17.39 4.24
C SER A 222 10.22 -18.65 3.93
N PRO A 223 10.86 -19.82 3.73
CA PRO A 223 10.16 -21.07 3.42
C PRO A 223 9.10 -21.47 4.45
N ARG A 224 9.18 -20.95 5.70
CA ARG A 224 8.21 -21.25 6.77
C ARG A 224 6.78 -20.80 6.48
N TYR A 225 6.59 -19.88 5.52
CA TYR A 225 5.28 -19.42 5.07
C TYR A 225 4.75 -20.20 3.85
N TYR A 226 5.49 -21.22 3.42
CA TYR A 226 5.21 -22.04 2.26
C TYR A 226 5.27 -23.52 2.64
N ALA A 227 4.74 -24.39 1.79
CA ALA A 227 4.77 -25.83 2.05
C ALA A 227 6.19 -26.41 2.02
N SER A 228 7.07 -25.82 1.21
CA SER A 228 8.49 -26.17 1.08
C SER A 228 9.24 -25.03 0.40
N GLU A 229 10.58 -25.08 0.39
CA GLU A 229 11.40 -24.13 -0.36
C GLU A 229 11.12 -24.15 -1.86
N GLY A 230 10.89 -25.34 -2.44
CA GLY A 230 10.49 -25.46 -3.85
C GLY A 230 9.14 -24.79 -4.12
N ALA A 231 8.14 -25.05 -3.28
CA ALA A 231 6.83 -24.41 -3.39
C ALA A 231 6.89 -22.89 -3.19
N MET A 232 7.81 -22.41 -2.34
CA MET A 232 8.08 -20.97 -2.20
C MET A 232 8.60 -20.38 -3.51
N MET A 233 9.62 -20.98 -4.12
CA MET A 233 10.17 -20.48 -5.37
C MET A 233 9.16 -20.50 -6.51
N ASP A 234 8.34 -21.55 -6.61
CA ASP A 234 7.28 -21.64 -7.62
C ASP A 234 6.21 -20.55 -7.41
N ALA A 235 5.80 -20.32 -6.15
CA ALA A 235 4.87 -19.26 -5.80
C ALA A 235 5.43 -17.86 -6.09
N LEU A 236 6.70 -17.61 -5.75
CA LEU A 236 7.37 -16.32 -6.02
C LEU A 236 7.59 -16.10 -7.53
N ARG A 237 7.92 -17.13 -8.30
CA ARG A 237 8.01 -17.04 -9.76
C ARG A 237 6.67 -16.67 -10.38
N LEU A 238 5.57 -17.27 -9.93
CA LEU A 238 4.23 -16.87 -10.37
C LEU A 238 3.92 -15.42 -9.95
N PHE A 239 4.23 -15.06 -8.71
CA PHE A 239 4.01 -13.73 -8.15
C PHE A 239 4.72 -12.63 -8.96
N PHE A 240 5.99 -12.83 -9.31
CA PHE A 240 6.80 -11.83 -10.02
C PHE A 240 6.69 -11.92 -11.55
N SER A 241 6.21 -13.04 -12.11
CA SER A 241 6.15 -13.23 -13.57
C SER A 241 5.15 -12.27 -14.23
N PRO A 242 5.50 -11.63 -15.36
CA PRO A 242 4.55 -10.85 -16.14
C PRO A 242 3.41 -11.69 -16.75
N ALA A 243 3.60 -13.01 -16.92
CA ALA A 243 2.54 -13.93 -17.30
C ALA A 243 1.72 -14.45 -16.09
N GLY A 244 2.15 -14.12 -14.86
CA GLY A 244 1.51 -14.46 -13.61
C GLY A 244 0.86 -13.24 -12.96
N ASP A 245 1.32 -12.88 -11.77
CA ASP A 245 0.78 -11.74 -11.02
C ASP A 245 1.37 -10.38 -11.33
N ASP A 246 2.42 -10.33 -12.15
CA ASP A 246 3.15 -9.11 -12.55
C ASP A 246 3.46 -8.18 -11.36
N CYS A 247 3.68 -8.76 -10.18
CA CYS A 247 3.95 -7.99 -8.98
C CYS A 247 5.40 -7.53 -8.92
N TYR A 248 5.62 -6.47 -8.16
CA TYR A 248 6.93 -5.95 -7.79
C TYR A 248 7.00 -5.77 -6.30
N VAL A 249 8.22 -5.80 -5.76
CA VAL A 249 8.50 -5.45 -4.38
C VAL A 249 9.48 -4.30 -4.36
N ALA A 250 9.13 -3.23 -3.66
CA ALA A 250 10.04 -2.15 -3.31
C ALA A 250 10.24 -2.19 -1.80
N TYR A 251 11.48 -2.40 -1.35
CA TYR A 251 11.80 -2.53 0.05
C TYR A 251 12.72 -1.42 0.54
N ALA A 252 12.54 -1.00 1.79
CA ALA A 252 13.44 -0.08 2.48
C ALA A 252 14.18 -0.82 3.60
N ARG A 253 15.45 -0.45 3.79
CA ARG A 253 16.23 -0.90 4.96
C ARG A 253 15.69 -0.26 6.23
N ARG A 254 15.85 -0.97 7.35
CA ARG A 254 15.70 -0.45 8.70
C ARG A 254 16.97 -0.76 9.44
N LYS A 255 17.59 0.19 10.15
CA LYS A 255 18.65 -0.17 11.10
C LYS A 255 18.00 -0.86 12.29
N LEU A 256 18.28 -2.15 12.47
CA LEU A 256 17.75 -2.89 13.61
C LEU A 256 18.73 -2.65 14.77
N ALA A 257 18.40 -1.73 15.68
CA ALA A 257 19.27 -1.36 16.80
C ALA A 257 19.68 -2.55 17.71
N GLU A 258 18.92 -3.66 17.66
CA GLU A 258 19.13 -4.86 18.47
C GLU A 258 20.13 -5.87 17.84
N LEU A 259 20.39 -5.80 16.53
CA LEU A 259 21.40 -6.62 15.86
C LEU A 259 22.65 -5.80 15.62
N GLY A 260 23.83 -6.34 16.00
CA GLY A 260 25.10 -5.72 15.60
C GLY A 260 25.17 -5.59 14.08
N HIS A 261 25.73 -4.47 13.59
CA HIS A 261 25.78 -4.09 12.16
C HIS A 261 26.18 -5.26 11.23
N MET A 262 27.17 -6.06 11.65
CA MET A 262 27.68 -7.21 10.89
C MET A 262 26.64 -8.31 10.71
N VAL A 263 25.84 -8.61 11.75
CA VAL A 263 24.79 -9.65 11.68
C VAL A 263 23.69 -9.21 10.73
N GLN A 264 23.37 -7.92 10.74
CA GLN A 264 22.36 -7.36 9.85
C GLN A 264 22.80 -7.43 8.38
N GLU A 265 24.05 -7.09 8.07
CA GLU A 265 24.61 -7.22 6.72
C GLU A 265 24.61 -8.68 6.24
N GLU A 266 24.93 -9.64 7.12
CA GLU A 266 24.91 -11.06 6.78
C GLU A 266 23.49 -11.56 6.47
N VAL A 267 22.50 -11.16 7.27
CA VAL A 267 21.09 -11.49 7.03
C VAL A 267 20.60 -10.85 5.72
N GLU A 268 21.00 -9.61 5.45
CA GLU A 268 20.69 -8.94 4.18
C GLU A 268 21.31 -9.67 2.99
N ALA A 269 22.59 -9.99 3.04
CA ALA A 269 23.28 -10.71 1.98
C ALA A 269 22.64 -12.08 1.69
N LYS A 270 22.31 -12.85 2.74
CA LYS A 270 21.61 -14.14 2.60
C LYS A 270 20.22 -13.99 1.99
N THR A 271 19.47 -12.98 2.41
CA THR A 271 18.11 -12.70 1.90
C THR A 271 18.15 -12.30 0.43
N LEU A 272 19.07 -11.41 0.05
CA LEU A 272 19.23 -10.98 -1.33
C LEU A 272 19.79 -12.09 -2.23
N PHE A 273 20.63 -12.98 -1.69
CA PHE A 273 21.06 -14.18 -2.39
C PHE A 273 19.89 -15.12 -2.68
N ALA A 274 19.01 -15.35 -1.71
CA ALA A 274 17.79 -16.15 -1.92
C ALA A 274 16.83 -15.52 -2.94
N ALA A 275 16.78 -14.18 -3.01
CA ALA A 275 15.98 -13.44 -3.99
C ALA A 275 16.74 -13.07 -5.27
N LYS A 276 17.93 -13.63 -5.51
CA LYS A 276 18.82 -13.21 -6.60
C LYS A 276 18.11 -13.15 -7.96
N GLU A 277 17.33 -14.20 -8.28
CA GLU A 277 16.52 -14.29 -9.50
C GLU A 277 15.59 -13.07 -9.69
N PHE A 278 14.99 -12.57 -8.60
CA PHE A 278 14.03 -11.47 -8.62
C PHE A 278 14.69 -10.10 -8.52
N VAL A 279 15.88 -10.02 -7.92
CA VAL A 279 16.69 -8.79 -7.93
C VAL A 279 17.27 -8.55 -9.32
N GLU A 280 17.85 -9.58 -9.93
CA GLU A 280 18.46 -9.51 -11.28
C GLU A 280 17.42 -9.23 -12.37
N SER A 281 16.18 -9.70 -12.20
CA SER A 281 15.07 -9.40 -13.11
C SER A 281 14.34 -8.09 -12.81
N GLU A 282 14.89 -7.24 -11.93
CA GLU A 282 14.30 -5.94 -11.59
C GLU A 282 12.86 -6.08 -11.02
N ARG A 283 12.59 -7.15 -10.28
CA ARG A 283 11.29 -7.42 -9.63
C ARG A 283 11.29 -7.10 -8.13
N VAL A 284 12.46 -7.11 -7.51
CA VAL A 284 12.71 -6.70 -6.13
C VAL A 284 13.72 -5.55 -6.11
N ALA A 285 13.31 -4.39 -5.58
CA ALA A 285 14.07 -3.15 -5.58
C ALA A 285 14.34 -2.64 -4.17
N LEU A 286 15.57 -2.18 -3.93
CA LEU A 286 15.83 -1.28 -2.81
C LEU A 286 15.36 0.14 -3.17
N ILE A 287 14.62 0.77 -2.25
CA ILE A 287 14.24 2.18 -2.34
C ILE A 287 14.87 2.96 -1.19
N SER A 288 15.26 4.21 -1.48
CA SER A 288 15.69 5.17 -0.46
C SER A 288 14.50 5.97 0.02
N LEU A 289 14.34 6.08 1.34
CA LEU A 289 13.27 6.88 1.95
C LEU A 289 13.64 8.38 2.10
N GLY A 290 14.83 8.78 1.64
CA GLY A 290 15.34 10.15 1.75
C GLY A 290 16.10 10.38 3.07
N ALA A 291 17.18 11.15 3.02
CA ALA A 291 18.10 11.34 4.15
C ALA A 291 17.49 12.04 5.38
N ASP A 292 16.39 12.79 5.18
CA ASP A 292 15.65 13.49 6.24
C ASP A 292 14.44 12.69 6.75
N SER A 293 14.21 11.48 6.22
CA SER A 293 13.09 10.66 6.66
C SER A 293 13.38 10.06 8.03
N VAL A 294 12.43 10.32 8.94
CA VAL A 294 12.36 9.92 10.34
C VAL A 294 13.16 8.66 10.66
N ASP A 295 14.01 8.78 11.69
CA ASP A 295 14.87 7.76 12.30
C ASP A 295 14.46 6.34 11.86
N GLU A 296 15.28 5.71 11.00
CA GLU A 296 15.07 4.42 10.30
C GLU A 296 14.74 3.24 11.24
N GLN A 297 14.67 3.51 12.54
CA GLN A 297 14.41 2.61 13.67
C GLN A 297 12.95 2.67 14.14
N THR A 298 12.10 3.52 13.55
CA THR A 298 10.74 3.74 14.02
C THR A 298 9.84 2.51 13.80
N SER A 299 9.36 1.89 14.88
CA SER A 299 8.42 0.76 14.82
C SER A 299 7.16 0.96 15.66
N SER A 300 6.04 0.36 15.24
CA SER A 300 4.79 0.41 16.01
C SER A 300 4.96 -0.15 17.43
N THR A 301 5.80 -1.18 17.60
CA THR A 301 6.09 -1.74 18.93
C THR A 301 6.81 -0.73 19.81
N GLN A 302 7.79 0.00 19.27
CA GLN A 302 8.49 1.05 20.00
C GLN A 302 7.53 2.16 20.46
N VAL A 303 6.57 2.54 19.62
CA VAL A 303 5.52 3.51 20.00
C VAL A 303 4.71 2.99 21.18
N ARG A 304 4.17 1.76 21.08
CA ARG A 304 3.37 1.16 22.17
C ARG A 304 4.15 1.07 23.48
N THR A 305 5.41 0.61 23.41
CA THR A 305 6.30 0.50 24.59
C THR A 305 6.54 1.87 25.22
N LYS A 306 6.86 2.90 24.44
CA LYS A 306 7.11 4.25 24.95
C LYS A 306 5.85 4.89 25.54
N VAL A 307 4.67 4.68 24.93
CA VAL A 307 3.39 5.13 25.52
C VAL A 307 3.15 4.46 26.87
N ALA A 308 3.31 3.14 26.96
CA ALA A 308 3.14 2.40 28.20
C ALA A 308 4.12 2.85 29.31
N LEU A 309 5.35 3.20 28.93
CA LEU A 309 6.39 3.73 29.82
C LEU A 309 6.26 5.22 30.13
N LYS A 310 5.24 5.91 29.59
CA LYS A 310 5.05 7.37 29.69
C LYS A 310 6.25 8.18 29.17
N ASP A 311 6.97 7.63 28.20
CA ASP A 311 8.08 8.29 27.52
C ASP A 311 7.55 9.16 26.37
N GLU A 312 7.50 10.48 26.57
CA GLU A 312 6.90 11.45 25.66
C GLU A 312 7.53 11.48 24.25
N THR A 313 8.73 10.92 24.07
CA THR A 313 9.42 10.87 22.77
C THR A 313 8.68 10.05 21.71
N TRP A 314 7.69 9.22 22.09
CA TRP A 314 6.84 8.51 21.12
C TRP A 314 6.12 9.42 20.13
N ARG A 315 5.89 10.70 20.49
CA ARG A 315 5.24 11.69 19.61
C ARG A 315 6.05 12.02 18.36
N GLY A 316 7.38 11.88 18.41
CA GLY A 316 8.24 12.05 17.23
C GLY A 316 8.20 10.87 16.25
N LEU A 317 7.65 9.73 16.68
CA LEU A 317 7.62 8.48 15.91
C LEU A 317 6.38 8.34 15.03
N ILE A 318 5.38 9.20 15.21
CA ILE A 318 4.10 9.15 14.51
C ILE A 318 3.65 10.58 14.15
N THR A 319 2.63 10.70 13.29
CA THR A 319 2.13 12.02 12.89
C THR A 319 1.32 12.68 14.02
N PRO A 320 1.24 14.02 14.08
CA PRO A 320 0.48 14.73 15.13
C PRO A 320 -1.00 14.31 15.20
N SER A 321 -1.62 14.02 14.06
CA SER A 321 -3.01 13.56 13.96
C SER A 321 -3.22 12.23 14.69
N ILE A 322 -2.33 11.26 14.47
CA ILE A 322 -2.35 9.96 15.12
C ILE A 322 -2.00 10.08 16.61
N ALA A 323 -1.06 10.97 16.98
CA ALA A 323 -0.73 11.20 18.39
C ALA A 323 -1.92 11.74 19.19
N ASN A 324 -2.63 12.71 18.63
CA ASN A 324 -3.86 13.22 19.24
C ASN A 324 -4.91 12.12 19.37
N TYR A 325 -5.08 11.27 18.35
CA TYR A 325 -6.01 10.15 18.39
C TYR A 325 -5.69 9.14 19.50
N ILE A 326 -4.41 8.76 19.67
CA ILE A 326 -3.95 7.86 20.74
C ILE A 326 -4.28 8.45 22.11
N ILE A 327 -4.01 9.75 22.31
CA ILE A 327 -4.28 10.44 23.59
C ILE A 327 -5.79 10.48 23.87
N GLN A 328 -6.60 10.89 22.89
CA GLN A 328 -8.05 11.02 23.05
C GLN A 328 -8.74 9.70 23.37
N ASN A 329 -8.23 8.59 22.81
CA ASN A 329 -8.81 7.26 23.00
C ASN A 329 -8.08 6.44 24.08
N SER A 330 -7.12 7.04 24.79
CA SER A 330 -6.32 6.37 25.84
C SER A 330 -5.74 5.03 25.36
N LEU A 331 -5.15 5.01 24.15
CA LEU A 331 -4.60 3.78 23.59
C LEU A 331 -3.22 3.47 24.16
N TYR A 332 -2.92 2.18 24.32
CA TYR A 332 -1.62 1.65 24.74
C TYR A 332 -1.15 2.07 26.14
N VAL A 333 -2.05 2.61 26.96
CA VAL A 333 -1.80 2.86 28.38
C VAL A 333 -1.98 1.56 29.19
N PRO A 334 -1.24 1.39 30.32
CA PRO A 334 -1.36 0.22 31.19
C PRO A 334 -2.73 0.02 31.84
#